data_AF-A0A5C3KBK4-F1
#
_entry.id   AF-A0A5C3KBK4-F1
#
_cell.length_a   1.000
_cell.length_b   1.000
_cell.length_c   1.000
_cell.angle_alpha   90.00
_cell.angle_beta   90.00
_cell.angle_gamma   90.00
#
_symmetry.space_group_name_H-M   'P 1'
#
loop_
_entity.id
_entity.type
_entity.pdbx_description
1 polymer ?
#
loop_
_entity_poly.entity_id
_entity_poly.type
_entity_poly.pdbx_seq_one_letter_code
_entity_poly.pdbx_strand_id
1 'polypeptide(L)'
;MAGSISIILAISASAVLGWFMIVGFLFSIQDIERTVHSETGLPVMQIFLDTLGRKGAFVAMAVVILCMYLCGTFSMTSNSRMIYAFARDGGIPGHKFFNYVSPKWRSPIRTVWLSCTLSFILGLPSLASTVAFAAATSIATIGLYISYGQSPFHLDAILVD
;
A
#
# COMPACT_ATOMS: atom_id res chain seq x y z
N MET A 1 25.98 -5.72 -2.83
CA MET A 1 25.65 -5.97 -4.25
C MET A 1 24.36 -6.79 -4.45
N ALA A 2 23.96 -7.69 -3.52
CA ALA A 2 22.71 -8.44 -3.63
C ALA A 2 21.41 -7.60 -3.49
N GLY A 3 21.48 -6.42 -2.84
CA GLY A 3 20.30 -5.62 -2.54
C GLY A 3 19.68 -4.88 -3.73
N SER A 4 20.46 -4.45 -4.73
CA SER A 4 19.92 -3.75 -5.91
C SER A 4 19.25 -4.71 -6.88
N ILE A 5 19.82 -5.90 -7.07
CA ILE A 5 19.26 -6.96 -7.92
C ILE A 5 17.89 -7.42 -7.40
N SER A 6 17.71 -7.55 -6.08
CA SER A 6 16.41 -7.97 -5.53
C SER A 6 15.32 -6.92 -5.74
N ILE A 7 15.65 -5.62 -5.69
CA ILE A 7 14.70 -4.53 -5.95
C ILE A 7 14.24 -4.58 -7.41
N ILE A 8 15.18 -4.68 -8.36
CA ILE A 8 14.86 -4.72 -9.80
C ILE A 8 14.05 -5.97 -10.14
N LEU A 9 14.42 -7.13 -9.57
CA LEU A 9 13.69 -8.39 -9.75
C LEU A 9 12.28 -8.32 -9.18
N ALA A 10 12.09 -7.70 -8.00
CA ALA A 10 10.77 -7.57 -7.38
C ALA A 10 9.85 -6.66 -8.22
N ILE A 11 10.37 -5.54 -8.73
CA ILE A 11 9.61 -4.61 -9.58
C ILE A 11 9.22 -5.28 -10.90
N SER A 12 10.18 -5.91 -11.58
CA SER A 12 9.93 -6.60 -12.85
C SER A 12 8.96 -7.77 -12.70
N ALA A 13 9.12 -8.60 -11.67
CA ALA A 13 8.19 -9.70 -11.39
C ALA A 13 6.78 -9.19 -11.10
N SER A 14 6.63 -8.12 -10.32
CA SER A 14 5.32 -7.52 -10.02
C SER A 14 4.65 -6.95 -11.28
N ALA A 15 5.42 -6.30 -12.16
CA ALA A 15 4.92 -5.77 -13.42
C ALA A 15 4.41 -6.88 -14.35
N VAL A 16 5.18 -7.97 -14.49
CA VAL A 16 4.82 -9.12 -15.34
C VAL A 16 3.59 -9.83 -14.78
N LEU A 17 3.54 -10.10 -13.47
CA LEU A 17 2.39 -10.73 -12.83
C LEU A 17 1.13 -9.86 -12.94
N GLY A 18 1.25 -8.55 -12.73
CA GLY A 18 0.15 -7.61 -12.89
C GLY A 18 -0.39 -7.57 -14.32
N TRP A 19 0.49 -7.61 -15.31
CA TRP A 19 0.10 -7.68 -16.73
C TRP A 19 -0.73 -8.93 -17.03
N PHE A 20 -0.25 -10.12 -16.65
CA PHE A 20 -0.98 -11.37 -16.85
C PHE A 20 -2.32 -11.39 -16.11
N MET A 21 -2.37 -10.82 -14.91
CA MET A 21 -3.61 -10.71 -14.14
C MET A 21 -4.66 -9.84 -14.85
N ILE A 22 -4.26 -8.69 -15.42
CA ILE A 22 -5.16 -7.82 -16.19
C ILE A 22 -5.67 -8.53 -17.44
N VAL A 23 -4.79 -9.20 -18.19
CA VAL A 23 -5.18 -9.97 -19.39
C VAL A 23 -6.16 -11.09 -19.01
N GLY A 24 -5.88 -11.82 -17.92
CA GLY A 24 -6.78 -12.86 -17.42
C GLY A 24 -8.16 -12.34 -17.04
N PHE A 25 -8.23 -11.19 -16.37
CA PHE A 25 -9.51 -10.55 -16.07
C PHE A 25 -10.24 -10.10 -17.33
N LEU A 26 -9.53 -9.56 -18.32
CA LEU A 26 -10.14 -9.09 -19.57
C LEU A 26 -10.80 -10.25 -20.35
N PHE A 27 -10.15 -11.43 -20.40
CA PHE A 27 -10.72 -12.63 -21.00
C PHE A 27 -11.87 -13.25 -20.20
N SER A 28 -11.95 -12.99 -18.90
CA SER A 28 -13.00 -13.53 -18.02
C SER A 28 -14.28 -12.68 -18.01
N ILE A 29 -14.24 -11.46 -18.54
CA ILE A 29 -15.43 -10.59 -18.63
C ILE A 29 -16.34 -11.14 -19.73
N GLN A 30 -17.46 -11.73 -19.32
CA GLN A 30 -18.49 -12.23 -20.25
C GLN A 30 -19.49 -11.14 -20.64
N ASP A 31 -19.71 -10.13 -19.78
CA ASP A 31 -20.68 -9.07 -20.02
C ASP A 31 -20.21 -7.72 -19.44
N ILE A 32 -19.85 -6.78 -20.33
CA ILE A 32 -19.25 -5.49 -19.97
C ILE A 32 -20.29 -4.55 -19.34
N GLU A 33 -21.53 -4.57 -19.82
CA GLU A 33 -22.59 -3.67 -19.36
C GLU A 33 -22.96 -3.93 -17.90
N ARG A 34 -23.04 -5.21 -17.54
CA ARG A 34 -23.29 -5.66 -16.18
C ARG A 34 -22.12 -5.34 -15.24
N THR A 35 -20.89 -5.48 -15.70
CA THR A 35 -19.68 -5.23 -14.89
C THR A 35 -19.47 -3.74 -14.59
N VAL A 36 -19.80 -2.86 -15.55
CA VAL A 36 -19.67 -1.39 -15.40
C VAL A 36 -20.80 -0.79 -14.55
N HIS A 37 -22.01 -1.36 -14.62
CA HIS A 37 -23.18 -0.91 -13.84
C HIS A 37 -23.41 -1.71 -12.55
N SER A 38 -22.37 -2.37 -12.02
CA SER A 38 -22.46 -3.21 -10.82
C SER A 38 -23.05 -2.48 -9.61
N GLU A 39 -24.23 -2.93 -9.15
CA GLU A 39 -24.89 -2.42 -7.93
C GLU A 39 -24.03 -2.59 -6.66
N THR A 40 -23.04 -3.48 -6.69
CA THR A 40 -22.12 -3.74 -5.58
C THR A 40 -20.95 -2.74 -5.47
N GLY A 41 -20.75 -1.86 -6.46
CA GLY A 41 -19.67 -0.86 -6.46
C GLY A 41 -18.24 -1.43 -6.59
N LEU A 42 -18.10 -2.75 -6.78
CA LEU A 42 -16.82 -3.47 -6.88
C LEU A 42 -16.84 -4.38 -8.13
N PRO A 43 -16.30 -3.94 -9.27
CA PRO A 43 -16.37 -4.68 -10.54
C PRO A 43 -15.73 -6.07 -10.47
N VAL A 44 -14.69 -6.23 -9.64
CA VAL A 44 -14.01 -7.52 -9.41
C VAL A 44 -14.93 -8.55 -8.75
N MET A 45 -15.84 -8.13 -7.88
CA MET A 45 -16.80 -9.02 -7.23
C MET A 45 -17.77 -9.64 -8.23
N GLN A 46 -18.19 -8.84 -9.20
CA GLN A 46 -19.12 -9.30 -10.22
C GLN A 46 -18.49 -10.29 -11.19
N ILE A 47 -17.25 -10.05 -11.60
CA ILE A 47 -16.50 -11.00 -12.44
C ILE A 47 -16.37 -12.36 -11.75
N PHE A 48 -16.12 -12.39 -10.44
CA PHE A 48 -16.07 -13.64 -9.69
C PHE A 48 -17.46 -14.31 -9.55
N LEU A 49 -18.53 -13.53 -9.39
CA LEU A 49 -19.89 -14.07 -9.35
C LEU A 49 -20.31 -14.70 -10.68
N ASP A 50 -19.99 -14.04 -11.79
CA ASP A 50 -20.34 -14.50 -13.14
C ASP A 50 -19.50 -15.72 -13.57
N THR A 51 -18.25 -15.81 -13.12
CA THR A 51 -17.34 -16.90 -13.51
C THR A 51 -17.40 -18.14 -12.59
N LEU A 52 -17.52 -17.95 -11.28
CA LEU A 52 -17.44 -19.03 -10.27
C LEU A 52 -18.78 -19.37 -9.60
N GLY A 53 -19.84 -18.57 -9.83
CA GLY A 53 -21.10 -18.66 -9.12
C GLY A 53 -21.01 -18.18 -7.66
N ARG A 54 -22.16 -18.09 -6.97
CA ARG A 54 -22.26 -17.50 -5.62
C ARG A 54 -21.27 -18.08 -4.60
N LYS A 55 -21.21 -19.40 -4.44
CA LYS A 55 -20.34 -20.04 -3.43
C LYS A 55 -18.85 -19.87 -3.73
N GLY A 56 -18.45 -19.96 -4.99
CA GLY A 56 -17.06 -19.79 -5.39
C GLY A 56 -16.58 -18.34 -5.26
N ALA A 57 -17.45 -17.38 -5.61
CA ALA A 57 -17.15 -15.95 -5.44
C ALA A 57 -16.94 -15.55 -3.97
N PHE A 58 -17.74 -16.08 -3.04
CA PHE A 58 -17.55 -15.84 -1.61
C PHE A 58 -16.20 -16.33 -1.11
N VAL A 59 -15.79 -17.54 -1.51
CA VAL A 59 -14.48 -18.10 -1.11
C VAL A 59 -13.34 -17.30 -1.73
N ALA A 60 -13.43 -16.95 -3.02
CA ALA A 60 -12.43 -16.11 -3.69
C ALA A 60 -12.27 -14.75 -3.01
N MET A 61 -13.38 -14.09 -2.67
CA MET A 61 -13.36 -12.81 -1.95
C MET A 61 -12.77 -12.93 -0.55
N ALA A 62 -13.07 -14.01 0.19
CA ALA A 62 -12.47 -14.24 1.50
C ALA A 62 -10.95 -14.36 1.41
N VAL A 63 -10.42 -15.04 0.39
CA VAL A 63 -8.97 -15.14 0.14
C VAL A 63 -8.38 -13.78 -0.21
N VAL A 64 -9.03 -12.98 -1.07
CA VAL A 64 -8.57 -11.63 -1.42
C VAL A 64 -8.50 -10.73 -0.19
N ILE A 65 -9.53 -10.75 0.66
CA ILE A 65 -9.55 -9.98 1.91
C ILE A 65 -8.41 -10.40 2.84
N LEU A 66 -8.14 -11.71 2.98
CA LEU A 66 -7.02 -12.22 3.76
C LEU A 66 -5.67 -11.73 3.20
N CYS A 67 -5.49 -11.79 1.88
CA CYS A 67 -4.28 -11.30 1.21
C CYS A 67 -4.08 -9.79 1.43
N MET A 68 -5.15 -8.99 1.32
CA MET A 68 -5.11 -7.55 1.58
C MET A 68 -4.76 -7.24 3.04
N TYR A 69 -5.32 -7.99 3.99
CA TYR A 69 -4.98 -7.87 5.40
C TYR A 69 -3.50 -8.14 5.65
N LEU A 70 -2.97 -9.25 5.13
CA LEU A 70 -1.55 -9.59 5.25
C LEU A 70 -0.66 -8.51 4.63
N CYS A 71 -0.97 -8.04 3.42
CA CYS A 71 -0.23 -6.96 2.76
C CYS A 71 -0.21 -5.66 3.60
N GLY A 72 -1.35 -5.29 4.20
CA GLY A 72 -1.44 -4.14 5.10
C GLY A 72 -0.54 -4.29 6.33
N THR A 73 -0.51 -5.46 6.96
CA THR A 73 0.36 -5.72 8.11
C THR A 73 1.85 -5.66 7.76
N PHE A 74 2.27 -6.19 6.60
CA PHE A 74 3.64 -6.08 6.11
C PHE A 74 4.04 -4.63 5.84
N SER A 75 3.14 -3.84 5.25
CA SER A 75 3.37 -2.42 4.98
C SER A 75 3.55 -1.62 6.26
N MET A 76 2.71 -1.85 7.28
CA MET A 76 2.84 -1.22 8.60
C MET A 76 4.15 -1.60 9.30
N THR A 77 4.58 -2.84 9.14
CA THR A 77 5.87 -3.34 9.67
C THR A 77 7.06 -2.67 8.97
N SER A 78 6.97 -2.39 7.67
CA SER A 78 8.00 -1.62 6.96
C SER A 78 8.02 -0.15 7.41
N ASN A 79 6.85 0.48 7.47
CA ASN A 79 6.71 1.89 7.82
C ASN A 79 7.23 2.20 9.23
N SER A 80 6.87 1.36 10.21
CA SER A 80 7.36 1.51 11.59
C SER A 80 8.88 1.43 11.71
N ARG A 81 9.55 0.62 10.88
CA ARG A 81 11.02 0.54 10.82
C ARG A 81 11.64 1.83 10.24
N MET A 82 11.05 2.42 9.20
CA MET A 82 11.50 3.71 8.66
C MET A 82 11.31 4.85 9.67
N ILE A 83 10.15 4.94 10.32
CA ILE A 83 9.88 5.99 11.31
C ILE A 83 10.81 5.85 12.52
N TYR A 84 11.13 4.62 12.96
CA TYR A 84 12.12 4.41 14.01
C TYR A 84 13.52 4.89 13.61
N ALA A 85 13.95 4.65 12.37
CA ALA A 85 15.21 5.17 11.85
C ALA A 85 15.21 6.71 11.85
N PHE A 86 14.15 7.36 11.38
CA PHE A 86 14.01 8.82 11.46
C PHE A 86 13.98 9.37 12.89
N ALA A 87 13.38 8.63 13.83
CA ALA A 87 13.37 9.00 15.25
C ALA A 87 14.77 8.95 15.87
N ARG A 88 15.56 7.94 15.48
CA ARG A 88 16.97 7.81 15.89
C ARG A 88 17.82 8.95 15.33
N ASP A 89 17.55 9.35 14.09
CA ASP A 89 18.30 10.42 13.41
C ASP A 89 17.79 11.83 13.82
N GLY A 90 16.91 11.93 14.83
CA GLY A 90 16.45 13.20 15.42
C GLY A 90 15.41 13.96 14.60
N GLY A 91 14.89 13.38 13.51
CA GLY A 91 14.02 14.06 12.55
C GLY A 91 12.55 14.25 12.97
N ILE A 92 12.16 13.87 14.19
CA ILE A 92 10.77 13.94 14.66
C ILE A 92 10.65 14.83 15.91
N PRO A 93 9.73 15.82 15.95
CA PRO A 93 9.48 16.58 17.17
C PRO A 93 9.00 15.63 18.28
N GLY A 94 9.75 15.56 19.38
CA GLY A 94 9.52 14.57 20.45
C GLY A 94 10.37 13.29 20.35
N HIS A 95 11.48 13.31 19.59
CA HIS A 95 12.43 12.19 19.42
C HIS A 95 12.77 11.45 20.72
N LYS A 96 12.96 12.14 21.86
CA LYS A 96 13.24 11.50 23.17
C LYS A 96 12.15 10.54 23.66
N PHE A 97 10.89 10.72 23.27
CA PHE A 97 9.77 9.86 23.69
C PHE A 97 9.53 8.68 22.73
N PHE A 98 9.85 8.83 21.43
CA PHE A 98 9.69 7.81 20.39
C PHE A 98 10.92 6.92 20.19
N ASN A 99 12.09 7.34 20.65
CA ASN A 99 13.34 6.57 20.56
C ASN A 99 13.42 5.44 21.63
N TYR A 100 12.36 5.24 22.43
CA TYR A 100 12.29 4.17 23.43
C TYR A 100 11.81 2.85 22.82
N VAL A 101 12.74 1.93 22.59
CA VAL A 101 12.44 0.55 22.19
C VAL A 101 12.09 -0.26 23.45
N SER A 102 10.93 -0.93 23.43
CA SER A 102 10.54 -1.79 24.54
C SER A 102 11.46 -3.02 24.63
N PRO A 103 12.12 -3.29 25.78
CA PRO A 103 13.14 -4.34 25.88
C PRO A 103 12.57 -5.77 25.81
N LYS A 104 11.27 -5.96 26.05
CA LYS A 104 10.60 -7.27 26.04
C LYS A 104 10.23 -7.77 24.64
N TRP A 105 9.93 -6.86 23.71
CA TRP A 105 9.45 -7.20 22.36
C TRP A 105 10.42 -6.78 21.25
N ARG A 106 11.51 -6.06 21.57
CA ARG A 106 12.47 -5.47 20.61
C ARG A 106 11.84 -4.66 19.47
N SER A 107 10.56 -4.29 19.62
CA SER A 107 9.76 -3.58 18.64
C SER A 107 9.37 -2.20 19.18
N PRO A 108 9.49 -1.13 18.40
CA PRO A 108 9.10 0.22 18.79
C PRO A 108 7.56 0.36 18.74
N ILE A 109 6.87 -0.17 19.76
CA ILE A 109 5.41 -0.18 19.90
C ILE A 109 4.82 1.25 19.81
N ARG A 110 5.53 2.26 20.33
CA ARG A 110 5.11 3.66 20.27
C ARG A 110 5.06 4.21 18.85
N THR A 111 6.02 3.80 18.01
CA THR A 111 6.07 4.18 16.59
C THR A 111 4.96 3.51 15.80
N VAL A 112 4.64 2.25 16.11
CA VAL A 112 3.48 1.55 15.51
C VAL A 112 2.17 2.24 15.85
N TRP A 113 1.99 2.68 17.11
CA TRP A 113 0.82 3.47 17.51
C TRP A 113 0.73 4.81 16.78
N LEU A 114 1.86 5.50 16.57
CA LEU A 114 1.88 6.74 15.78
C LEU A 114 1.46 6.49 14.33
N SER A 115 1.99 5.45 13.68
CA SER A 115 1.57 5.05 12.33
C SER A 115 0.08 4.71 12.28
N CYS A 116 -0.42 3.95 13.27
CA CYS A 116 -1.82 3.55 13.35
C CYS A 116 -2.75 4.77 13.51
N THR A 117 -2.43 5.68 14.44
CA THR A 117 -3.21 6.91 14.65
C THR A 117 -3.20 7.79 13.40
N LEU A 118 -2.05 7.93 12.73
CA LEU A 118 -1.97 8.73 11.50
C LEU A 118 -2.79 8.09 10.37
N SER A 119 -2.69 6.77 10.19
CA SER A 119 -3.52 6.04 9.23
C SER A 119 -5.01 6.12 9.57
N PHE A 120 -5.38 6.09 10.84
CA PHE A 120 -6.76 6.26 11.28
C PHE A 120 -7.29 7.67 10.95
N ILE A 121 -6.51 8.71 11.24
CA ILE A 121 -6.86 10.09 10.91
C ILE A 121 -7.01 10.28 9.39
N LEU A 122 -6.10 9.72 8.58
CA LEU A 122 -6.20 9.78 7.12
C LEU A 122 -7.33 8.92 6.55
N GLY A 123 -7.73 7.86 7.27
CA GLY A 123 -8.85 6.99 6.90
C GLY A 123 -10.22 7.58 7.24
N LEU A 124 -10.33 8.43 8.27
CA LEU A 124 -11.61 9.04 8.68
C LEU A 124 -12.35 9.79 7.55
N PRO A 125 -11.68 10.63 6.73
CA PRO A 125 -12.32 11.27 5.57
C PRO A 125 -12.83 10.30 4.51
N SER A 126 -12.21 9.12 4.38
CA SER A 126 -12.57 8.14 3.34
C SER A 126 -13.94 7.49 3.55
N LEU A 127 -14.47 7.51 4.78
CA LEU A 127 -15.81 6.97 5.09
C LEU A 127 -16.95 7.87 4.59
N ALA A 128 -16.70 9.17 4.41
CA ALA A 128 -17.75 10.14 4.12
C ALA A 128 -18.06 10.29 2.63
N SER A 129 -17.09 10.07 1.74
CA SER A 129 -17.28 10.27 0.30
C SER A 129 -16.24 9.53 -0.55
N THR A 130 -16.68 9.00 -1.68
CA THR A 130 -15.81 8.42 -2.73
C THR A 130 -14.83 9.46 -3.30
N VAL A 131 -15.22 10.74 -3.30
CA VAL A 131 -14.35 11.86 -3.70
C VAL A 131 -13.19 12.04 -2.72
N ALA A 132 -13.45 11.91 -1.41
CA ALA A 132 -12.42 12.02 -0.39
C ALA A 132 -11.41 10.86 -0.47
N PHE A 133 -11.89 9.65 -0.76
CA PHE A 133 -11.01 8.50 -1.00
C PHE A 133 -10.10 8.73 -2.23
N ALA A 134 -10.68 9.14 -3.37
CA ALA A 134 -9.92 9.40 -4.60
C ALA A 134 -8.89 10.54 -4.44
N ALA A 135 -9.25 11.59 -3.67
CA ALA A 135 -8.33 12.67 -3.34
C ALA A 135 -7.18 12.16 -2.46
N ALA A 136 -7.45 11.36 -1.42
CA ALA A 136 -6.44 10.80 -0.53
C ALA A 136 -5.44 9.91 -1.28
N THR A 137 -5.90 9.03 -2.18
CA THR A 137 -5.03 8.19 -3.00
C THR A 137 -4.16 9.00 -3.95
N SER A 138 -4.70 10.09 -4.51
CA SER A 138 -3.96 10.99 -5.40
C SER A 138 -2.84 11.72 -4.66
N ILE A 139 -3.14 12.26 -3.46
CA ILE A 139 -2.14 12.92 -2.61
C ILE A 139 -1.02 11.95 -2.22
N ALA A 140 -1.36 10.72 -1.84
CA ALA A 140 -0.37 9.69 -1.51
C ALA A 140 0.54 9.37 -2.71
N THR A 141 -0.03 9.29 -3.92
CA THR A 141 0.71 9.04 -5.15
C THR A 141 1.66 10.19 -5.49
N ILE A 142 1.20 11.44 -5.35
CA ILE A 142 2.03 12.64 -5.56
C ILE A 142 3.19 12.66 -4.56
N GLY A 143 2.93 12.35 -3.29
CA GLY A 143 3.98 12.26 -2.26
C GLY A 143 5.06 11.22 -2.61
N LEU A 144 4.64 10.06 -3.14
CA LEU A 144 5.57 9.03 -3.60
C LEU A 144 6.41 9.50 -4.80
N TYR A 145 5.78 10.17 -5.77
CA TYR A 145 6.50 10.73 -6.92
C TYR A 145 7.53 11.77 -6.52
N ILE A 146 7.20 12.65 -5.57
CA ILE A 146 8.15 13.64 -5.04
C ILE A 146 9.32 12.92 -4.34
N SER A 147 9.05 11.89 -3.54
CA SER A 147 10.12 11.14 -2.85
C SER A 147 11.09 10.46 -3.83
N TYR A 148 10.59 9.88 -4.90
CA TYR A 148 11.46 9.29 -5.94
C TYR A 148 12.15 10.38 -6.78
N GLY A 149 11.47 11.49 -7.05
CA GLY A 149 11.98 12.61 -7.85
C GLY A 149 12.96 13.55 -7.13
N GLN A 150 13.00 13.56 -5.80
CA GLN A 150 14.00 14.31 -5.02
C GLN A 150 15.34 13.58 -4.93
N SER A 151 15.34 12.25 -5.03
CA SER A 151 16.57 11.45 -4.92
C SER A 151 17.65 11.78 -5.98
N PRO A 152 17.34 12.17 -7.24
CA PRO A 152 18.34 12.57 -8.22
C PRO A 152 18.87 14.00 -8.00
N PHE A 153 18.02 14.94 -7.56
CA PHE A 153 18.36 16.37 -7.49
C PHE A 153 19.41 16.72 -6.42
N HIS A 154 19.52 15.90 -5.37
CA HIS A 154 20.50 16.09 -4.30
C HIS A 154 21.87 15.47 -4.63
N LEU A 155 21.96 14.55 -5.60
CA LEU A 155 23.26 13.99 -6.04
C LEU A 155 24.04 14.97 -6.93
N ASP A 156 23.36 15.74 -7.79
CA ASP A 156 24.02 16.77 -8.61
C ASP A 156 24.55 17.94 -7.76
N ALA A 157 23.89 18.26 -6.64
CA ALA A 157 24.35 19.32 -5.73
C ALA A 157 25.58 18.93 -4.89
N ILE A 158 25.86 17.64 -4.70
CA ILE A 158 27.01 17.15 -3.88
C ILE A 158 28.23 16.82 -4.74
N LEU A 159 28.06 16.63 -6.06
CA LEU A 159 29.18 16.39 -6.99
C LEU A 159 29.72 17.67 -7.67
N VAL A 160 29.05 18.81 -7.45
CA VAL A 160 29.44 20.12 -8.03
C VAL A 160 30.09 21.05 -6.99
N ASP A 161 30.06 20.69 -5.69
CA ASP A 161 30.82 21.32 -4.60
C ASP A 161 32.02 20.44 -4.17
#